data_AF-A0A1B7KWK4-F1
#
_entry.id   AF-A0A1B7KWK4-F1
#
_cell.length_a   1.000
_cell.length_b   1.000
_cell.length_c   1.000
_cell.angle_alpha   90.00
_cell.angle_beta   90.00
_cell.angle_gamma   90.00
#
_symmetry.space_group_name_H-M   'P 1'
#
loop_
_entity.id
_entity.type
_entity.pdbx_description
1 polymer ?
#
loop_
_entity_poly.entity_id
_entity_poly.type
_entity_poly.pdbx_seq_one_letter_code
_entity_poly.pdbx_strand_id
1 'polypeptide(L)' 'MERQKRQWKEKADDYKMFAGVLLALSVFLYIGTLLPTMASEKKAYLLCLIVILLIGSFSFFRRAIQYIRLLREADE' A
#
# COMPACT_ATOMS: atom_id res chain seq x y z
N MET A 1 12.67 -20.93 -17.05
CA MET A 1 12.77 -19.46 -16.84
C MET A 1 11.41 -18.78 -16.93
N GLU A 2 10.60 -19.06 -17.97
CA GLU A 2 9.21 -18.56 -18.16
C GLU A 2 8.29 -18.63 -16.92
N ARG A 3 8.24 -19.78 -16.21
CA ARG A 3 7.37 -19.95 -15.04
C ARG A 3 7.75 -19.05 -13.85
N GLN A 4 9.04 -18.75 -13.65
CA GLN A 4 9.46 -17.88 -12.55
C GLN A 4 9.15 -16.41 -12.83
N LYS A 5 9.33 -15.97 -14.08
CA LYS A 5 8.92 -14.61 -14.51
C LYS A 5 7.42 -14.40 -14.30
N ARG A 6 6.59 -15.37 -14.67
CA ARG A 6 5.14 -15.29 -14.44
C ARG A 6 4.78 -15.15 -12.96
N GLN A 7 5.42 -15.94 -12.08
CA GLN A 7 5.19 -15.85 -10.63
C GLN A 7 5.64 -14.52 -10.02
N TRP A 8 6.76 -13.96 -10.49
CA TRP A 8 7.21 -12.64 -10.03
C TRP A 8 6.27 -11.54 -10.48
N LYS A 9 5.67 -11.68 -11.68
CA LYS A 9 4.74 -10.70 -12.23
C LYS A 9 3.42 -10.70 -11.47
N GLU A 10 2.87 -11.87 -11.18
CA GLU A 10 1.69 -12.03 -10.32
C GLU A 10 1.94 -11.44 -8.92
N LYS A 11 3.07 -11.78 -8.28
CA LYS A 11 3.41 -11.21 -6.96
C LYS A 11 3.55 -9.68 -6.99
N ALA A 12 4.15 -9.12 -8.04
CA ALA A 12 4.30 -7.68 -8.18
C ALA A 12 2.94 -6.98 -8.32
N ASP A 13 2.02 -7.59 -9.07
CA ASP A 13 0.68 -7.05 -9.28
C ASP A 13 -0.14 -7.10 -7.99
N ASP A 14 -0.06 -8.21 -7.24
CA ASP A 14 -0.66 -8.35 -5.91
C ASP A 14 -0.16 -7.26 -4.97
N TYR A 15 1.16 -7.08 -4.85
CA TYR A 15 1.73 -6.06 -3.97
C TYR A 15 1.32 -4.63 -4.37
N LYS A 16 1.17 -4.36 -5.67
CA LYS A 16 0.63 -3.08 -6.17
C LYS A 16 -0.83 -2.90 -5.76
N MET A 17 -1.65 -3.93 -5.92
CA MET A 17 -3.07 -3.90 -5.56
C MET A 17 -3.24 -3.69 -4.05
N PHE A 18 -2.52 -4.44 -3.22
CA PHE A 18 -2.52 -4.26 -1.75
C PHE A 18 -2.06 -2.86 -1.34
N ALA A 19 -0.98 -2.34 -1.94
CA ALA A 19 -0.52 -0.98 -1.65
C ALA A 19 -1.56 0.08 -2.02
N GLY A 20 -2.21 -0.08 -3.17
CA GLY A 20 -3.29 0.79 -3.65
C GLY A 20 -4.52 0.76 -2.74
N VAL A 21 -4.96 -0.43 -2.32
CA VAL A 21 -6.10 -0.58 -1.40
C VAL A 21 -5.78 0.03 -0.03
N LEU A 22 -4.59 -0.21 0.54
CA LEU A 22 -4.19 0.42 1.80
C LEU A 22 -4.15 1.95 1.69
N LEU A 23 -3.67 2.48 0.55
CA LEU A 23 -3.64 3.91 0.30
C LEU A 23 -5.05 4.49 0.24
N ALA A 24 -5.95 3.87 -0.54
CA ALA A 24 -7.34 4.28 -0.64
C ALA A 24 -8.04 4.24 0.73
N LEU A 25 -7.85 3.16 1.49
CA LEU A 25 -8.39 3.02 2.84
C LEU A 25 -7.90 4.14 3.77
N SER A 26 -6.61 4.49 3.69
CA SER A 26 -6.01 5.58 4.46
C SER A 26 -6.66 6.94 4.14
N VAL A 27 -6.92 7.21 2.86
CA VAL A 27 -7.62 8.42 2.41
C VAL A 27 -9.06 8.46 2.91
N PHE A 28 -9.80 7.35 2.81
CA PHE A 28 -11.16 7.26 3.33
C PHE A 28 -11.23 7.50 4.83
N LEU A 29 -10.33 6.90 5.61
CA LEU A 29 -10.24 7.12 7.05
C LEU A 29 -9.90 8.58 7.38
N TYR A 30 -9.00 9.20 6.62
CA TYR A 30 -8.67 10.62 6.79
C TYR A 30 -9.87 11.53 6.55
N ILE A 31 -10.65 11.28 5.49
CA ILE A 31 -11.91 12.01 5.25
C ILE A 31 -12.85 11.85 6.45
N GLY A 32 -12.92 10.65 7.04
CA GLY A 32 -13.67 10.38 8.27
C GLY A 32 -13.27 11.28 9.45
N THR A 33 -11.99 11.66 9.57
CA THR A 33 -11.51 12.57 10.64
C THR A 33 -11.89 14.03 10.47
N LEU A 34 -12.37 14.42 9.28
CA LEU A 34 -12.86 15.78 9.01
C LEU A 34 -14.27 15.99 9.56
N LEU A 35 -14.99 14.92 9.89
CA LEU A 35 -16.32 15.04 10.49
C LEU A 35 -16.20 15.64 11.91
N PRO A 36 -16.94 16.71 12.23
CA PRO A 36 -16.84 17.42 13.51
C PRO A 36 -17.45 16.65 14.70
N THR A 37 -18.06 15.49 14.46
CA THR A 37 -18.73 14.67 15.47
C THR A 37 -17.78 13.79 16.31
N MET A 38 -16.49 13.73 15.96
CA MET A 38 -15.50 12.93 16.68
C MET A 38 -14.87 13.68 17.86
N ALA A 39 -14.84 13.02 19.02
CA ALA A 39 -14.04 13.47 20.17
C ALA A 39 -12.54 13.55 19.79
N SER A 40 -11.85 14.59 20.26
CA SER A 40 -10.45 14.88 19.92
C SER A 40 -9.50 13.71 20.20
N GLU A 41 -9.74 12.95 21.26
CA GLU A 41 -8.94 11.77 21.61
C GLU A 41 -9.06 10.67 20.56
N LYS A 42 -10.30 10.36 20.13
CA LYS A 42 -10.56 9.36 19.08
C LYS A 42 -9.96 9.77 17.74
N LYS A 43 -9.98 11.07 17.44
CA LYS A 43 -9.35 11.64 16.23
C LYS A 43 -7.84 11.42 16.23
N ALA A 44 -7.16 11.60 17.36
CA ALA A 44 -5.72 11.38 17.48
C ALA A 44 -5.34 9.91 17.23
N TYR A 45 -6.08 8.95 17.81
CA TYR A 45 -5.87 7.52 17.55
C TYR A 45 -6.08 7.16 16.08
N LEU A 46 -7.13 7.71 15.45
CA LEU A 46 -7.44 7.42 14.05
C LEU A 46 -6.37 7.98 13.10
N LEU A 47 -5.86 9.19 13.37
CA LEU A 47 -4.74 9.76 12.63
C LEU A 47 -3.46 8.93 12.77
N CYS A 48 -3.17 8.43 13.98
CA CYS A 48 -2.02 7.56 14.22
C CYS A 48 -2.15 6.24 13.43
N LEU A 49 -3.35 5.64 13.40
CA LEU A 49 -3.65 4.47 12.58
C LEU A 49 -3.46 4.73 11.08
N ILE A 50 -3.93 5.89 10.57
CA ILE A 50 -3.74 6.30 9.17
C ILE A 50 -2.25 6.38 8.83
N VAL A 51 -1.42 6.96 9.71
CA VAL A 51 0.03 7.03 9.48
C VAL A 51 0.65 5.64 9.39
N ILE A 52 0.25 4.71 10.27
CA ILE A 52 0.73 3.31 10.21
C ILE A 52 0.31 2.64 8.89
N LEU A 53 -0.95 2.83 8.46
CA LEU A 53 -1.46 2.30 7.19
C LEU A 53 -0.71 2.88 5.98
N LEU A 54 -0.38 4.17 6.00
CA LEU A 54 0.41 4.81 4.95
C LEU A 54 1.85 4.28 4.88
N ILE A 55 2.49 4.08 6.04
CA ILE A 55 3.83 3.44 6.10
C ILE A 55 3.77 2.02 5.54
N GLY A 56 2.73 1.26 5.88
CA GLY A 56 2.47 -0.07 5.32
C GLY A 56 2.28 -0.03 3.80
N SER A 57 1.41 0.85 3.30
CA SER A 57 1.17 1.05 1.86
C SER A 57 2.46 1.36 1.12
N PHE A 58 3.26 2.31 1.63
CA PHE A 58 4.51 2.70 1.01
C PHE A 58 5.55 1.57 0.99
N SER A 59 5.61 0.78 2.06
CA SER A 59 6.49 -0.39 2.14
C SER A 59 6.10 -1.47 1.13
N PHE A 60 4.79 -1.73 0.95
CA PHE A 60 4.30 -2.64 -0.08
C PHE A 60 4.56 -2.11 -1.49
N PHE A 61 4.40 -0.80 -1.72
CA PHE A 61 4.68 -0.18 -3.01
C PHE A 61 6.17 -0.29 -3.37
N ARG A 62 7.07 -0.08 -2.40
CA ARG A 62 8.52 -0.28 -2.59
C ARG A 62 8.85 -1.73 -2.94
N ARG A 63 8.27 -2.71 -2.24
CA ARG A 63 8.45 -4.13 -2.56
C ARG A 63 7.94 -4.46 -3.97
N ALA A 64 6.77 -3.96 -4.36
CA ALA A 64 6.24 -4.14 -5.71
C ALA A 64 7.21 -3.60 -6.78
N ILE A 65 7.74 -2.39 -6.58
CA ILE A 65 8.72 -1.79 -7.50
C ILE A 65 9.99 -2.63 -7.59
N GLN A 66 10.50 -3.17 -6.48
CA GLN A 66 11.68 -4.04 -6.49
C GLN A 66 11.44 -5.30 -7.33
N TYR A 67 10.30 -5.97 -7.16
CA TYR A 67 9.96 -7.15 -7.98
C TYR A 67 9.81 -6.82 -9.47
N ILE A 68 9.22 -5.67 -9.81
CA ILE A 68 9.11 -5.21 -11.20
C ILE A 68 10.49 -4.92 -11.80
N ARG A 69 11.42 -4.34 -11.03
CA ARG A 69 12.79 -4.10 -11.49
C ARG A 69 13.56 -5.39 -11.76
N LEU A 70 13.47 -6.36 -10.84
CA LEU A 70 14.05 -7.70 -11.00
C LEU A 70 13.51 -8.43 -12.24
N LEU A 71 12.21 -8.29 -12.53
CA LEU A 71 11.61 -8.81 -13.75
C LEU A 71 12.19 -8.19 -15.01
N ARG A 72 12.39 -6.86 -15.00
CA ARG A 72 12.92 -6.11 -16.14
C ARG A 72 14.38 -6.48 -16.42
N GLU A 73 15.21 -6.59 -15.39
CA GLU A 73 16.61 -7.03 -15.52
C GLU A 73 16.73 -8.49 -15.96
N ALA A 74 15.72 -9.33 -15.71
CA ALA A 74 15.70 -10.72 -16.17
C ALA A 74 15.14 -10.88 -17.61
N ASP A 75 14.48 -9.85 -18.15
CA ASP A 75 14.00 -9.78 -19.53
C ASP A 75 15.03 -9.16 -20.50
N GLU A 76 16.03 -8.42 -19.99
CA GLU A 76 17.26 -8.01 -20.70
C GLU A 76 18.31 -9.13 -20.71
#